data_AF-A0A7V0UK32-F1
#
_entry.id   AF-A0A7V0UK32-F1
#
_cell.length_a   1.000
_cell.length_b   1.000
_cell.length_c   1.000
_cell.angle_alpha   90.00
_cell.angle_beta   90.00
_cell.angle_gamma   90.00
#
_symmetry.space_group_name_H-M   'P 1'
#
loop_
_entity.id
_entity.type
_entity.pdbx_description
1 polymer ?
#
loop_
_entity_poly.entity_id
_entity_poly.type
_entity_poly.pdbx_seq_one_letter_code
_entity_poly.pdbx_strand_id
1 'polypeptide(L)'
;MELVERRLKALGFDVTVVNVSPEERRPDLRTSKDGMIMFVEVKTRVTNHALRRRMESVAVGDMQSFLVPLDKKNFLSNYVKKANAQLGAAASPADFRLLWFREDNDLFVHDFREQIGTTLLGMRMVAVLRDGGSERFPCFYAAPADFFRYREIDGAMVEQVDGALTLFLNQFSPREAAFASSPICQAIAPAIVDVRDGDRLGQWYVIDSDVDRKDDDALLSFLRKKYQAVDFLQFTPYASGLSVEILKFQTALDSGKSGKYDGFPVLWMLRIFGDSYPASSSTACARPAA
;
A
#
# COMPACT_ATOMS: atom_id res chain seq x y z
N MET A 1 -13.66 10.74 -3.36
CA MET A 1 -13.26 12.05 -3.89
C MET A 1 -13.31 13.14 -2.82
N GLU A 2 -14.48 13.50 -2.28
CA GLU A 2 -14.63 14.60 -1.29
C GLU A 2 -13.69 14.51 -0.06
N LEU A 3 -13.45 13.30 0.45
CA LEU A 3 -12.50 13.09 1.55
C LEU A 3 -11.05 13.45 1.16
N VAL A 4 -10.63 13.15 -0.07
CA VAL A 4 -9.29 13.50 -0.58
C VAL A 4 -9.16 15.00 -0.75
N GLU A 5 -10.20 15.64 -1.29
CA GLU A 5 -10.25 17.10 -1.39
C GLU A 5 -10.07 17.76 -0.02
N ARG A 6 -10.84 17.33 1.00
CA ARG A 6 -10.70 17.83 2.37
C ARG A 6 -9.30 17.59 2.92
N ARG A 7 -8.69 16.42 2.66
CA ARG A 7 -7.34 16.11 3.11
C ARG A 7 -6.31 17.05 2.49
N LEU A 8 -6.35 17.23 1.18
CA LEU A 8 -5.45 18.13 0.46
C LEU A 8 -5.61 19.58 0.94
N LYS A 9 -6.84 20.04 1.14
CA LYS A 9 -7.11 21.36 1.73
C LYS A 9 -6.53 21.49 3.14
N ALA A 10 -6.66 20.45 3.98
CA ALA A 10 -6.07 20.43 5.32
C ALA A 10 -4.52 20.45 5.29
N LEU A 11 -3.90 19.95 4.22
CA LEU A 11 -2.46 20.08 3.96
C LEU A 11 -2.07 21.45 3.36
N GLY A 12 -3.03 22.36 3.21
CA GLY A 12 -2.83 23.73 2.73
C GLY A 12 -2.77 23.87 1.21
N PHE A 13 -3.35 22.92 0.47
CA PHE A 13 -3.47 23.04 -0.98
C PHE A 13 -4.78 23.73 -1.38
N ASP A 14 -4.71 24.55 -2.42
CA ASP A 14 -5.90 24.92 -3.18
C ASP A 14 -6.33 23.73 -4.03
N VAL A 15 -7.60 23.35 -3.96
CA VAL A 15 -8.12 22.16 -4.66
C VAL A 15 -9.32 22.53 -5.50
N THR A 16 -9.29 22.11 -6.76
CA THR A 16 -10.40 22.22 -7.71
C THR A 16 -10.77 20.83 -8.20
N VAL A 17 -12.05 20.48 -8.10
CA VAL A 17 -12.58 19.27 -8.75
C VAL A 17 -12.60 19.53 -10.26
N VAL A 18 -11.99 18.64 -11.02
CA VAL A 18 -12.03 18.74 -12.49
C VAL A 18 -13.35 18.12 -12.93
N ASN A 19 -14.36 18.96 -13.19
CA ASN A 19 -15.66 18.49 -13.64
C ASN A 19 -15.53 17.70 -14.94
N VAL A 20 -16.09 16.48 -14.93
CA VAL A 20 -16.02 15.56 -16.08
C VAL A 20 -17.40 15.44 -16.72
N SER A 21 -17.45 15.57 -18.04
CA SER A 21 -18.43 14.80 -18.82
C SER A 21 -17.97 13.34 -18.80
N PRO A 22 -18.88 12.34 -18.86
CA PRO A 22 -18.49 10.92 -18.86
C PRO A 22 -17.56 10.50 -20.00
N GLU A 23 -17.44 11.34 -21.04
CA GLU A 23 -16.71 11.04 -22.27
C GLU A 23 -15.25 11.51 -22.24
N GLU A 24 -14.89 12.43 -21.34
CA GLU A 24 -13.53 12.96 -21.25
C GLU A 24 -12.68 12.22 -20.21
N ARG A 25 -11.49 11.75 -20.62
CA ARG A 25 -10.49 11.19 -19.70
C ARG A 25 -9.76 12.34 -18.99
N ARG A 26 -10.24 12.73 -17.82
CA ARG A 26 -9.59 13.73 -16.95
C ARG A 26 -9.24 13.14 -15.59
N PRO A 27 -8.25 13.73 -14.89
CA PRO A 27 -7.99 13.43 -13.49
C PRO A 27 -9.13 13.96 -12.61
N ASP A 28 -9.33 13.39 -11.43
CA ASP A 28 -10.39 13.83 -10.51
C ASP A 28 -10.16 15.25 -9.94
N LEU A 29 -8.91 15.58 -9.58
CA LEU A 29 -8.58 16.84 -8.90
C LEU A 29 -7.40 17.56 -9.57
N ARG A 30 -7.45 18.89 -9.54
CA ARG A 30 -6.31 19.78 -9.76
C ARG A 30 -6.00 20.49 -8.45
N THR A 31 -4.75 20.52 -8.07
CA THR A 31 -4.28 21.16 -6.84
C THR A 31 -3.15 22.14 -7.12
N SER A 32 -3.01 23.15 -6.29
CA SER A 32 -1.87 24.05 -6.33
C SER A 32 -1.44 24.52 -4.95
N LYS A 33 -0.13 24.75 -4.79
CA LYS A 33 0.48 25.33 -3.58
C LYS A 33 1.84 25.88 -3.94
N ASP A 34 2.17 27.10 -3.50
CA ASP A 34 3.48 27.72 -3.70
C ASP A 34 3.99 27.70 -5.17
N GLY A 35 3.08 27.94 -6.12
CA GLY A 35 3.37 27.91 -7.57
C GLY A 35 3.48 26.52 -8.19
N MET A 36 3.48 25.45 -7.39
CA MET A 36 3.39 24.07 -7.86
C MET A 36 1.96 23.73 -8.26
N ILE A 37 1.81 23.01 -9.38
CA ILE A 37 0.54 22.43 -9.83
C ILE A 37 0.67 20.91 -9.82
N MET A 38 -0.34 20.24 -9.30
CA MET A 38 -0.42 18.79 -9.27
C MET A 38 -1.82 18.31 -9.61
N PHE A 39 -1.90 17.33 -10.51
CA PHE A 39 -3.13 16.61 -10.83
C PHE A 39 -3.18 15.30 -10.04
N VAL A 40 -4.35 15.00 -9.50
CA VAL A 40 -4.56 13.83 -8.65
C VAL A 40 -5.67 12.97 -9.22
N GLU A 41 -5.39 11.69 -9.40
CA GLU A 41 -6.39 10.69 -9.74
C GLU A 41 -6.69 9.81 -8.52
N VAL A 42 -7.94 9.77 -8.09
CA VAL A 42 -8.37 9.04 -6.91
C VAL A 42 -8.86 7.64 -7.29
N LYS A 43 -8.41 6.65 -6.52
CA LYS A 43 -8.85 5.25 -6.62
C LYS A 43 -9.19 4.74 -5.24
N THR A 44 -10.47 4.48 -5.01
CA THR A 44 -10.91 3.74 -3.82
C THR A 44 -10.88 2.26 -4.13
N ARG A 45 -10.25 1.45 -3.28
CA ARG A 45 -10.32 0.01 -3.42
C ARG A 45 -11.69 -0.49 -3.00
N VAL A 46 -12.29 -1.32 -3.85
CA VAL A 46 -13.55 -1.99 -3.57
C VAL A 46 -13.27 -3.35 -2.93
N THR A 47 -14.15 -3.75 -2.01
CA THR A 47 -14.16 -5.00 -1.26
C THR A 47 -13.73 -6.22 -2.06
N ASN A 48 -12.88 -7.07 -1.47
CA ASN A 48 -12.62 -8.39 -2.02
C ASN A 48 -13.80 -9.33 -1.73
N HIS A 49 -14.79 -9.36 -2.62
CA HIS A 49 -15.99 -10.20 -2.46
C HIS A 49 -15.71 -11.70 -2.31
N ALA A 50 -14.57 -12.21 -2.81
CA ALA A 50 -14.21 -13.60 -2.63
C ALA A 50 -13.69 -13.87 -1.21
N LEU A 51 -12.83 -12.99 -0.70
CA LEU A 51 -12.35 -13.06 0.68
C LEU A 51 -13.51 -12.87 1.67
N ARG A 52 -14.36 -11.87 1.42
CA ARG A 52 -15.57 -11.63 2.19
C ARG A 52 -16.44 -12.88 2.28
N ARG A 53 -16.79 -13.50 1.14
CA ARG A 53 -17.58 -14.74 1.12
C ARG A 53 -16.94 -15.89 1.89
N ARG A 54 -15.61 -16.02 1.84
CA ARG A 54 -14.89 -17.05 2.62
C ARG A 54 -14.97 -16.76 4.11
N MET A 55 -14.81 -15.51 4.53
CA MET A 55 -14.89 -15.14 5.95
C MET A 55 -16.31 -15.24 6.49
N GLU A 56 -17.32 -14.86 5.70
CA GLU A 56 -18.74 -15.02 6.03
C GLU A 56 -19.17 -16.50 6.09
N SER A 57 -18.36 -17.43 5.57
CA SER A 57 -18.63 -18.88 5.63
C SER A 57 -18.07 -19.58 6.88
N VAL A 58 -17.30 -18.87 7.73
CA VAL A 58 -16.78 -19.42 8.99
C VAL A 58 -17.97 -19.73 9.91
N ALA A 59 -18.00 -20.92 10.51
CA ALA A 59 -19.11 -21.26 11.40
C ALA A 59 -18.95 -20.53 12.75
N VAL A 60 -20.08 -20.35 13.44
CA VAL A 60 -20.12 -19.75 14.77
C VAL A 60 -19.35 -20.62 15.75
N GLY A 61 -18.42 -20.01 16.51
CA GLY A 61 -17.54 -20.72 17.45
C GLY A 61 -16.29 -21.31 16.80
N ASP A 62 -16.16 -21.24 15.48
CA ASP A 62 -14.95 -21.63 14.78
C ASP A 62 -14.01 -20.41 14.61
N MET A 63 -12.72 -20.71 14.60
CA MET A 63 -11.66 -19.78 14.21
C MET A 63 -11.00 -20.30 12.94
N GLN A 64 -10.98 -19.47 11.89
CA GLN A 64 -10.31 -19.82 10.64
C GLN A 64 -9.26 -18.76 10.29
N SER A 65 -8.06 -19.23 9.95
CA SER A 65 -6.98 -18.38 9.46
C SER A 65 -6.89 -18.45 7.93
N PHE A 66 -6.76 -17.28 7.31
CA PHE A 66 -6.62 -17.09 5.87
C PHE A 66 -5.27 -16.45 5.60
N LEU A 67 -4.55 -17.00 4.62
CA LEU A 67 -3.36 -16.39 4.06
C LEU A 67 -3.73 -15.73 2.74
N VAL A 68 -3.49 -14.42 2.61
CA VAL A 68 -3.80 -13.66 1.40
C VAL A 68 -2.51 -13.24 0.71
N PRO A 69 -2.17 -13.82 -0.46
CA PRO A 69 -0.98 -13.41 -1.21
C PRO A 69 -1.09 -11.95 -1.70
N LEU A 70 -0.04 -11.18 -1.41
CA LEU A 70 0.12 -9.76 -1.73
C LEU A 70 0.86 -9.52 -3.04
N ASP A 71 0.94 -10.53 -3.91
CA ASP A 71 1.54 -10.40 -5.23
C ASP A 71 0.89 -9.29 -6.05
N LYS A 72 1.63 -8.80 -7.04
CA LYS A 72 1.17 -7.84 -8.04
C LYS A 72 -0.23 -8.22 -8.56
N LYS A 73 -1.16 -7.27 -8.55
CA LYS A 73 -2.52 -7.48 -9.03
C LYS A 73 -2.75 -6.79 -10.36
N ASN A 74 -3.16 -7.56 -11.37
CA ASN A 74 -3.47 -7.03 -12.71
C ASN A 74 -4.55 -5.94 -12.70
N PHE A 75 -5.52 -6.00 -11.78
CA PHE A 75 -6.55 -4.96 -11.67
C PHE A 75 -5.96 -3.63 -11.19
N LEU A 76 -5.02 -3.64 -10.24
CA LEU A 76 -4.31 -2.44 -9.79
C LEU A 76 -3.46 -1.87 -10.94
N SER A 77 -2.74 -2.72 -11.67
CA SER A 77 -2.00 -2.28 -12.86
C SER A 77 -2.91 -1.67 -13.93
N ASN A 78 -4.12 -2.20 -14.10
CA ASN A 78 -5.12 -1.59 -14.98
C ASN A 78 -5.59 -0.22 -14.47
N TYR A 79 -5.74 -0.03 -13.16
CA TYR A 79 -6.02 1.30 -12.59
C TYR A 79 -4.88 2.28 -12.84
N VAL A 80 -3.63 1.88 -12.59
CA VAL A 80 -2.46 2.71 -12.84
C VAL A 80 -2.39 3.10 -14.32
N LYS A 81 -2.60 2.15 -15.24
CA LYS A 81 -2.65 2.41 -16.68
C LYS A 81 -3.69 3.47 -17.06
N LYS A 82 -4.92 3.33 -16.54
CA LYS A 82 -6.02 4.27 -16.82
C LYS A 82 -5.73 5.64 -16.23
N ALA A 83 -5.29 5.68 -14.98
CA ALA A 83 -4.93 6.90 -14.27
C ALA A 83 -3.79 7.66 -14.97
N ASN A 84 -2.75 6.95 -15.43
CA ASN A 84 -1.67 7.56 -16.22
C ASN A 84 -2.21 8.28 -17.47
N ALA A 85 -3.17 7.67 -18.17
CA ALA A 85 -3.77 8.28 -19.35
C ALA A 85 -4.63 9.51 -18.99
N GLN A 86 -5.39 9.45 -17.89
CA GLN A 86 -6.20 10.58 -17.40
C GLN A 86 -5.32 11.75 -16.96
N LEU A 87 -4.31 11.48 -16.12
CA LEU A 87 -3.34 12.47 -15.65
C LEU A 87 -2.61 13.13 -16.84
N GLY A 88 -2.13 12.32 -17.79
CA GLY A 88 -1.42 12.81 -18.97
C GLY A 88 -2.28 13.62 -19.94
N ALA A 89 -3.61 13.46 -19.91
CA ALA A 89 -4.52 14.24 -20.76
C ALA A 89 -4.78 15.66 -20.22
N ALA A 90 -4.44 15.95 -18.96
CA ALA A 90 -4.67 17.25 -18.33
C ALA A 90 -3.36 17.95 -17.91
N ALA A 91 -2.35 17.19 -17.48
CA ALA A 91 -1.09 17.72 -16.99
C ALA A 91 -0.17 18.17 -18.13
N SER A 92 0.41 19.35 -18.00
CA SER A 92 1.57 19.78 -18.78
C SER A 92 2.83 18.99 -18.36
N PRO A 93 3.95 19.12 -19.08
CA PRO A 93 5.21 18.48 -18.69
C PRO A 93 5.79 18.95 -17.34
N ALA A 94 5.42 20.15 -16.88
CA ALA A 94 5.89 20.74 -15.63
C ALA A 94 5.00 20.38 -14.42
N ASP A 95 3.76 19.95 -14.66
CA ASP A 95 2.82 19.64 -13.59
C ASP A 95 3.08 18.25 -13.01
N PHE A 96 2.95 18.12 -11.70
CA PHE A 96 3.07 16.83 -11.02
C PHE A 96 1.82 15.96 -11.20
N ARG A 97 2.01 14.65 -11.18
CA ARG A 97 0.99 13.63 -11.41
C ARG A 97 1.00 12.64 -10.26
N LEU A 98 -0.05 12.66 -9.44
CA LEU A 98 -0.18 11.86 -8.24
C LEU A 98 -1.34 10.87 -8.36
N LEU A 99 -1.09 9.60 -8.05
CA LEU A 99 -2.16 8.66 -7.74
C LEU A 99 -2.56 8.80 -6.28
N TRP A 100 -3.85 8.75 -5.97
CA TRP A 100 -4.33 8.69 -4.59
C TRP A 100 -5.18 7.46 -4.38
N PHE A 101 -4.60 6.45 -3.77
CA PHE A 101 -5.28 5.24 -3.34
C PHE A 101 -5.90 5.43 -1.97
N ARG A 102 -7.17 5.05 -1.83
CA ARG A 102 -7.86 5.04 -0.54
C ARG A 102 -8.31 3.65 -0.20
N GLU A 103 -7.99 3.27 1.02
CA GLU A 103 -8.63 2.15 1.67
C GLU A 103 -10.07 2.56 2.02
N ASP A 104 -11.02 1.66 1.74
CA ASP A 104 -12.38 1.80 2.24
C ASP A 104 -12.47 1.08 3.59
N ASN A 105 -13.37 1.52 4.47
CA ASN A 105 -13.55 0.98 5.82
C ASN A 105 -14.19 -0.41 5.85
N ASP A 106 -14.19 -1.13 4.73
CA ASP A 106 -14.71 -2.47 4.69
C ASP A 106 -13.72 -3.44 5.35
N LEU A 107 -14.24 -4.35 6.16
CA LEU A 107 -13.52 -5.28 7.05
C LEU A 107 -12.63 -6.30 6.29
N PHE A 108 -12.45 -6.12 4.98
CA PHE A 108 -11.84 -7.06 4.06
C PHE A 108 -10.70 -6.45 3.24
N VAL A 109 -10.21 -5.29 3.67
CA VAL A 109 -9.02 -4.67 3.09
C VAL A 109 -7.90 -4.77 4.13
N HIS A 110 -7.07 -5.79 3.97
CA HIS A 110 -5.82 -5.95 4.71
C HIS A 110 -4.63 -5.75 3.77
N ASP A 111 -3.56 -5.20 4.32
CA ASP A 111 -2.26 -4.98 3.68
C ASP A 111 -2.37 -4.27 2.33
N PHE A 112 -3.23 -3.24 2.29
CA PHE A 112 -3.46 -2.47 1.09
C PHE A 112 -2.24 -1.69 0.65
N ARG A 113 -1.57 -1.03 1.60
CA ARG A 113 -0.30 -0.32 1.38
C ARG A 113 0.74 -1.24 0.73
N GLU A 114 0.87 -2.44 1.27
CA GLU A 114 1.79 -3.47 0.82
C GLU A 114 1.44 -3.93 -0.59
N GLN A 115 0.17 -4.20 -0.88
CA GLN A 115 -0.29 -4.59 -2.21
C GLN A 115 -0.09 -3.48 -3.26
N ILE A 116 -0.25 -2.22 -2.86
CA ILE A 116 0.11 -1.08 -3.70
C ILE A 116 1.63 -1.07 -3.93
N GLY A 117 2.43 -1.26 -2.89
CA GLY A 117 3.89 -1.37 -2.99
C GLY A 117 4.37 -2.51 -3.92
N THR A 118 3.78 -3.70 -3.83
CA THR A 118 4.13 -4.82 -4.71
C THR A 118 3.79 -4.54 -6.18
N THR A 119 2.71 -3.81 -6.43
CA THR A 119 2.29 -3.45 -7.79
C THR A 119 3.11 -2.29 -8.37
N LEU A 120 3.25 -1.20 -7.61
CA LEU A 120 3.91 0.02 -8.07
C LEU A 120 5.41 -0.13 -8.12
N LEU A 121 6.00 -0.72 -7.07
CA LEU A 121 7.46 -0.80 -6.88
C LEU A 121 8.02 -2.21 -7.10
N GLY A 122 7.19 -3.20 -7.47
CA GLY A 122 7.67 -4.56 -7.69
C GLY A 122 8.27 -5.18 -6.43
N MET A 123 7.74 -4.82 -5.26
CA MET A 123 8.23 -5.28 -3.96
C MET A 123 7.99 -6.78 -3.77
N ARG A 124 9.01 -7.49 -3.29
CA ARG A 124 8.95 -8.87 -2.76
C ARG A 124 9.63 -8.91 -1.40
N MET A 125 9.36 -9.93 -0.59
CA MET A 125 10.13 -10.17 0.63
C MET A 125 11.29 -11.09 0.34
N VAL A 126 12.48 -10.75 0.84
CA VAL A 126 13.66 -11.61 0.80
C VAL A 126 14.05 -12.02 2.21
N ALA A 127 14.28 -13.31 2.40
CA ALA A 127 14.79 -13.85 3.64
C ALA A 127 16.31 -13.74 3.67
N VAL A 128 16.85 -13.23 4.78
CA VAL A 128 18.28 -13.09 5.03
C VAL A 128 18.64 -13.78 6.34
N LEU A 129 19.88 -14.25 6.48
CA LEU A 129 20.43 -14.72 7.75
C LEU A 129 21.18 -13.57 8.43
N ARG A 130 20.78 -13.24 9.65
CA ARG A 130 21.39 -12.19 10.49
C ARG A 130 21.43 -12.67 11.94
N ASP A 131 22.57 -12.52 12.60
CA ASP A 131 22.76 -12.83 14.02
C ASP A 131 22.27 -14.25 14.43
N GLY A 132 22.43 -15.23 13.52
CA GLY A 132 22.02 -16.62 13.74
C GLY A 132 20.51 -16.90 13.55
N GLY A 133 19.72 -15.89 13.14
CA GLY A 133 18.30 -16.01 12.83
C GLY A 133 17.96 -15.64 11.38
N SER A 134 16.80 -16.10 10.90
CA SER A 134 16.29 -15.65 9.60
C SER A 134 15.32 -14.48 9.77
N GLU A 135 15.62 -13.37 9.11
CA GLU A 135 14.77 -12.19 9.05
C GLU A 135 14.28 -11.96 7.61
N ARG A 136 13.17 -11.22 7.46
CA ARG A 136 12.61 -10.86 6.15
C ARG A 136 12.64 -9.37 5.95
N PHE A 137 13.18 -8.94 4.81
CA PHE A 137 13.25 -7.54 4.42
C PHE A 137 12.50 -7.31 3.10
N PRO A 138 11.88 -6.13 2.91
CA PRO A 138 11.41 -5.73 1.60
C PRO A 138 12.57 -5.67 0.62
N CYS A 139 12.31 -6.12 -0.61
CA CYS A 139 13.21 -5.99 -1.74
C CYS A 139 12.43 -5.32 -2.89
N PHE A 140 12.74 -4.07 -3.18
CA PHE A 140 12.10 -3.31 -4.23
C PHE A 140 12.68 -3.65 -5.60
N TYR A 141 11.80 -3.55 -6.60
CA TYR A 141 12.08 -3.95 -7.98
C TYR A 141 12.54 -5.41 -8.10
N ALA A 142 12.15 -6.28 -7.19
CA ALA A 142 12.36 -7.73 -7.34
C ALA A 142 11.30 -8.39 -8.24
N ALA A 143 10.27 -7.64 -8.65
CA ALA A 143 9.23 -8.01 -9.59
C ALA A 143 8.97 -6.88 -10.62
N PRO A 144 8.17 -7.12 -11.68
CA PRO A 144 7.77 -6.07 -12.61
C PRO A 144 6.99 -4.93 -11.93
N ALA A 145 7.57 -3.74 -11.90
CA ALA A 145 7.04 -2.55 -11.23
C ALA A 145 6.30 -1.62 -12.21
N ASP A 146 5.11 -1.14 -11.83
CA ASP A 146 4.34 -0.25 -12.70
C ASP A 146 4.94 1.15 -12.80
N PHE A 147 5.62 1.64 -11.76
CA PHE A 147 6.36 2.91 -11.83
C PHE A 147 7.48 2.90 -12.87
N PHE A 148 8.09 1.74 -13.15
CA PHE A 148 9.06 1.62 -14.23
C PHE A 148 8.42 1.81 -15.62
N ARG A 149 7.16 1.37 -15.77
CA ARG A 149 6.38 1.46 -17.01
C ARG A 149 5.71 2.81 -17.21
N TYR A 150 5.23 3.42 -16.13
CA TYR A 150 4.46 4.66 -16.14
C TYR A 150 5.25 5.77 -15.45
N ARG A 151 6.41 6.09 -16.04
CA ARG A 151 7.39 7.06 -15.51
C ARG A 151 6.83 8.46 -15.33
N GLU A 152 5.79 8.81 -16.07
CA GLU A 152 5.18 10.13 -15.93
C GLU A 152 4.43 10.33 -14.60
N ILE A 153 4.11 9.27 -13.87
CA ILE A 153 3.53 9.39 -12.52
C ILE A 153 4.66 9.72 -11.56
N ASP A 154 4.52 10.77 -10.76
CA ASP A 154 5.57 11.23 -9.85
C ASP A 154 5.52 10.53 -8.49
N GLY A 155 4.34 10.08 -8.07
CA GLY A 155 4.18 9.28 -6.88
C GLY A 155 2.77 8.70 -6.72
N ALA A 156 2.59 7.96 -5.63
CA ALA A 156 1.30 7.44 -5.22
C ALA A 156 1.10 7.58 -3.71
N MET A 157 0.07 8.34 -3.33
CA MET A 157 -0.41 8.42 -1.96
C MET A 157 -1.29 7.21 -1.67
N VAL A 158 -1.10 6.57 -0.52
CA VAL A 158 -2.00 5.58 0.05
C VAL A 158 -2.54 6.14 1.36
N GLU A 159 -3.86 6.27 1.43
CA GLU A 159 -4.59 6.62 2.65
C GLU A 159 -5.24 5.36 3.22
N GLN A 160 -4.87 5.00 4.45
CA GLN A 160 -5.42 3.87 5.20
C GLN A 160 -6.71 4.27 5.94
N VAL A 161 -7.44 3.28 6.46
CA VAL A 161 -8.71 3.45 7.18
C VAL A 161 -8.62 4.41 8.37
N ASP A 162 -7.51 4.34 9.12
CA ASP A 162 -7.24 5.22 10.27
C ASP A 162 -6.83 6.65 9.86
N GLY A 163 -6.72 6.91 8.56
CA GLY A 163 -6.28 8.18 7.98
C GLY A 163 -4.76 8.32 7.87
N ALA A 164 -3.98 7.28 8.21
CA ALA A 164 -2.54 7.28 7.96
C ALA A 164 -2.26 7.41 6.46
N LEU A 165 -1.28 8.24 6.14
CA LEU A 165 -0.84 8.47 4.77
C LEU A 165 0.52 7.79 4.56
N THR A 166 0.74 7.26 3.36
CA THR A 166 2.06 6.84 2.89
C THR A 166 2.23 7.30 1.46
N LEU A 167 3.30 8.00 1.14
CA LEU A 167 3.64 8.35 -0.24
C LEU A 167 4.77 7.48 -0.76
N PHE A 168 4.48 6.71 -1.80
CA PHE A 168 5.51 6.04 -2.59
C PHE A 168 6.01 6.99 -3.67
N LEU A 169 7.32 7.30 -3.66
CA LEU A 169 7.95 8.09 -4.72
C LEU A 169 8.23 7.24 -5.95
N ASN A 170 7.97 7.78 -7.14
CA ASN A 170 8.41 7.15 -8.37
C ASN A 170 9.84 7.59 -8.73
N GLN A 171 10.82 6.77 -8.36
CA GLN A 171 12.23 7.06 -8.65
C GLN A 171 12.58 7.13 -10.15
N PHE A 172 11.68 6.64 -11.02
CA PHE A 172 11.84 6.63 -12.46
C PHE A 172 11.17 7.84 -13.13
N SER A 173 10.50 8.71 -12.36
CA SER A 173 9.95 9.94 -12.91
C SER A 173 11.04 10.88 -13.39
N PRO A 174 10.89 11.53 -14.56
CA PRO A 174 11.80 12.59 -14.98
C PRO A 174 11.77 13.81 -14.05
N ARG A 175 10.75 13.93 -13.20
CA ARG A 175 10.55 15.01 -12.23
C ARG A 175 10.84 14.58 -10.78
N GLU A 176 11.38 13.39 -10.56
CA GLU A 176 11.59 12.78 -9.25
C GLU A 176 12.21 13.75 -8.23
N ALA A 177 13.37 14.33 -8.53
CA ALA A 177 14.05 15.25 -7.62
C ALA A 177 13.20 16.50 -7.28
N ALA A 178 12.52 17.07 -8.28
CA ALA A 178 11.62 18.21 -8.07
C ALA A 178 10.42 17.81 -7.21
N PHE A 179 9.84 16.64 -7.47
CA PHE A 179 8.70 16.12 -6.71
C PHE A 179 9.07 15.78 -5.26
N ALA A 180 10.23 15.17 -5.02
CA ALA A 180 10.74 14.88 -3.69
C ALA A 180 10.90 16.15 -2.83
N SER A 181 11.25 17.28 -3.46
CA SER A 181 11.35 18.58 -2.79
C SER A 181 10.02 19.34 -2.67
N SER A 182 8.93 18.82 -3.23
CA SER A 182 7.67 19.55 -3.38
C SER A 182 6.90 19.75 -2.07
N PRO A 183 5.97 20.73 -2.01
CA PRO A 183 5.16 20.97 -0.82
C PRO A 183 4.35 19.76 -0.34
N ILE A 184 3.95 18.82 -1.23
CA ILE A 184 3.18 17.64 -0.81
C ILE A 184 4.05 16.68 -0.02
N CYS A 185 5.29 16.43 -0.46
CA CYS A 185 6.26 15.60 0.26
C CYS A 185 6.58 16.20 1.62
N GLN A 186 6.84 17.51 1.67
CA GLN A 186 7.10 18.21 2.93
C GLN A 186 5.94 18.10 3.92
N ALA A 187 4.70 18.20 3.43
CA ALA A 187 3.50 18.20 4.27
C ALA A 187 3.19 16.84 4.92
N ILE A 188 3.75 15.74 4.40
CA ILE A 188 3.48 14.39 4.92
C ILE A 188 4.70 13.69 5.52
N ALA A 189 5.86 14.34 5.52
CA ALA A 189 7.06 13.78 6.13
C ALA A 189 6.78 13.44 7.62
N PRO A 190 7.26 12.30 8.14
CA PRO A 190 8.20 11.36 7.53
C PRO A 190 7.54 10.20 6.74
N ALA A 191 6.25 10.28 6.39
CA ALA A 191 5.49 9.17 5.81
C ALA A 191 5.74 8.96 4.29
N ILE A 192 7.02 8.98 3.90
CA ILE A 192 7.48 8.84 2.52
C ILE A 192 8.29 7.54 2.40
N VAL A 193 7.99 6.76 1.37
CA VAL A 193 8.79 5.60 0.95
C VAL A 193 9.64 6.03 -0.24
N ASP A 194 10.86 6.46 0.07
CA ASP A 194 11.94 6.69 -0.90
C ASP A 194 12.84 5.46 -0.97
N VAL A 195 12.65 4.66 -2.01
CA VAL A 195 13.36 3.38 -2.19
C VAL A 195 14.88 3.55 -2.14
N ARG A 196 15.44 4.66 -2.64
CA ARG A 196 16.89 4.88 -2.64
C ARG A 196 17.40 5.23 -1.25
N ASP A 197 16.67 6.08 -0.53
CA ASP A 197 17.07 6.47 0.81
C ASP A 197 17.05 5.28 1.77
N GLY A 198 15.97 4.48 1.74
CA GLY A 198 15.91 3.29 2.60
C GLY A 198 16.90 2.18 2.21
N ASP A 199 17.34 2.10 0.95
CA ASP A 199 18.46 1.21 0.54
C ASP A 199 19.75 1.63 1.26
N ARG A 200 20.06 2.93 1.18
CA ARG A 200 21.23 3.53 1.83
C ARG A 200 21.19 3.38 3.36
N LEU A 201 20.00 3.44 3.96
CA LEU A 201 19.79 3.29 5.40
C LEU A 201 19.70 1.82 5.85
N GLY A 202 19.75 0.85 4.92
CA GLY A 202 19.65 -0.58 5.23
C GLY A 202 18.26 -1.01 5.71
N GLN A 203 17.21 -0.27 5.35
CA GLN A 203 15.82 -0.58 5.69
C GLN A 203 15.20 -1.63 4.75
N TRP A 204 15.74 -1.75 3.54
CA TRP A 204 15.32 -2.69 2.51
C TRP A 204 16.41 -2.86 1.47
N TYR A 205 16.20 -3.80 0.55
CA TYR A 205 17.09 -4.05 -0.58
C TYR A 205 16.48 -3.59 -1.90
N VAL A 206 17.34 -3.30 -2.87
CA VAL A 206 16.93 -2.80 -4.20
C VAL A 206 17.62 -3.58 -5.32
N ILE A 207 16.82 -3.98 -6.33
CA ILE A 207 17.30 -4.49 -7.62
C ILE A 207 17.25 -3.37 -8.68
N ASP A 208 18.34 -2.63 -8.78
CA ASP A 208 18.54 -1.51 -9.71
C ASP A 208 19.30 -1.92 -10.99
N SER A 209 19.06 -3.15 -11.46
CA SER A 209 19.64 -3.70 -12.68
C SER A 209 18.61 -4.36 -13.60
N ASP A 210 19.07 -4.68 -14.81
CA ASP A 210 18.29 -5.35 -15.87
C ASP A 210 18.22 -6.88 -15.70
N VAL A 211 18.52 -7.40 -14.49
CA VAL A 211 18.37 -8.83 -14.18
C VAL A 211 16.93 -9.29 -14.43
N ASP A 212 16.77 -10.47 -15.02
CA ASP A 212 15.45 -11.05 -15.27
C ASP A 212 14.70 -11.25 -13.95
N ARG A 213 13.56 -10.57 -13.81
CA ARG A 213 12.73 -10.59 -12.61
C ARG A 213 11.98 -11.91 -12.40
N LYS A 214 12.08 -12.84 -13.36
CA LYS A 214 11.53 -14.20 -13.25
C LYS A 214 12.55 -15.23 -12.77
N ASP A 215 13.83 -14.87 -12.75
CA ASP A 215 14.93 -15.75 -12.35
C ASP A 215 15.37 -15.39 -10.92
N ASP A 216 14.84 -16.11 -9.94
CA ASP A 216 15.14 -15.88 -8.53
C ASP A 216 16.63 -16.09 -8.21
N ASP A 217 17.31 -17.02 -8.88
CA ASP A 217 18.74 -17.29 -8.66
C ASP A 217 19.59 -16.14 -9.18
N ALA A 218 19.25 -15.58 -10.34
CA ALA A 218 19.91 -14.40 -10.87
C ALA A 218 19.70 -13.17 -9.97
N LEU A 219 18.48 -12.97 -9.46
CA LEU A 219 18.18 -11.90 -8.50
C LEU A 219 18.96 -12.05 -7.19
N LEU A 220 18.99 -13.24 -6.60
CA LEU A 220 19.76 -13.51 -5.39
C LEU A 220 21.26 -13.34 -5.62
N SER A 221 21.76 -13.77 -6.77
CA SER A 221 23.17 -13.57 -7.16
C SER A 221 23.51 -12.08 -7.26
N PHE A 222 22.62 -11.27 -7.83
CA PHE A 222 22.76 -9.82 -7.85
C PHE A 222 22.79 -9.23 -6.45
N LEU A 223 21.85 -9.62 -5.57
CA LEU A 223 21.79 -9.14 -4.18
C LEU A 223 23.08 -9.48 -3.43
N ARG A 224 23.54 -10.73 -3.47
CA ARG A 224 24.79 -11.17 -2.81
C ARG A 224 26.01 -10.39 -3.32
N LYS A 225 26.03 -10.01 -4.60
CA LYS A 225 27.09 -9.18 -5.16
C LYS A 225 27.02 -7.73 -4.68
N LYS A 226 25.82 -7.14 -4.60
CA LYS A 226 25.59 -5.75 -4.18
C LYS A 226 25.76 -5.55 -2.67
N TYR A 227 25.26 -6.47 -1.84
CA TYR A 227 25.30 -6.40 -0.37
C TYR A 227 26.12 -7.56 0.21
N GLN A 228 27.45 -7.44 0.14
CA GLN A 228 28.38 -8.53 0.49
C GLN A 228 28.34 -8.98 1.96
N ALA A 229 27.82 -8.14 2.86
CA ALA A 229 27.71 -8.43 4.29
C ALA A 229 26.42 -9.18 4.66
N VAL A 230 25.58 -9.51 3.68
CA VAL A 230 24.25 -10.09 3.90
C VAL A 230 24.18 -11.47 3.27
N ASP A 231 23.76 -12.46 4.05
CA ASP A 231 23.50 -13.81 3.56
C ASP A 231 22.04 -13.92 3.12
N PHE A 232 21.80 -13.78 1.81
CA PHE A 232 20.48 -13.92 1.22
C PHE A 232 20.12 -15.39 1.00
N LEU A 233 18.97 -15.80 1.53
CA LEU A 233 18.50 -17.19 1.47
C LEU A 233 17.62 -17.42 0.24
N GLN A 234 16.46 -16.77 0.22
CA GLN A 234 15.45 -16.93 -0.84
C GLN A 234 14.45 -15.77 -0.83
N PHE A 235 13.76 -15.57 -1.95
CA PHE A 235 12.54 -14.79 -1.94
C PHE A 235 11.40 -15.63 -1.34
N THR A 236 10.61 -15.01 -0.48
CA THR A 236 9.47 -15.67 0.16
C THR A 236 8.17 -15.05 -0.34
N PRO A 237 7.08 -15.84 -0.44
CA PRO A 237 5.76 -15.29 -0.73
C PRO A 237 5.44 -14.16 0.26
N TYR A 238 5.02 -13.01 -0.26
CA TYR A 238 4.52 -11.96 0.59
C TYR A 238 3.02 -12.17 0.79
N ALA A 239 2.60 -12.38 2.03
CA ALA A 239 1.21 -12.66 2.32
C ALA A 239 0.79 -12.04 3.65
N SER A 240 -0.47 -11.64 3.68
CA SER A 240 -1.18 -11.17 4.87
C SER A 240 -1.78 -12.35 5.61
N GLY A 241 -1.52 -12.46 6.91
CA GLY A 241 -2.22 -13.39 7.79
C GLY A 241 -3.49 -12.74 8.35
N LEU A 242 -4.62 -13.42 8.19
CA LEU A 242 -5.91 -12.95 8.68
C LEU A 242 -6.63 -14.06 9.45
N SER A 243 -6.87 -13.88 10.74
CA SER A 243 -7.67 -14.82 11.52
C SER A 243 -9.05 -14.25 11.78
N VAL A 244 -10.07 -15.06 11.53
CA VAL A 244 -11.47 -14.73 11.71
C VAL A 244 -12.08 -15.65 12.74
N GLU A 245 -12.72 -15.07 13.74
CA GLU A 245 -13.52 -15.76 14.73
C GLU A 245 -14.93 -15.17 14.74
N ILE A 246 -15.95 -16.03 14.65
CA ILE A 246 -17.35 -15.61 14.81
C ILE A 246 -17.81 -15.96 16.22
N LEU A 247 -17.97 -14.93 17.04
CA LEU A 247 -18.43 -15.07 18.42
C LEU A 247 -19.96 -15.05 18.49
N LYS A 248 -20.52 -15.98 19.27
CA LYS A 248 -21.95 -15.97 19.62
C LYS A 248 -22.15 -15.04 20.82
N PHE A 249 -22.77 -13.88 20.61
CA PHE A 249 -23.28 -13.09 21.73
C PHE A 249 -24.64 -13.62 22.16
N GLN A 250 -24.73 -14.10 23.39
CA GLN A 250 -26.02 -14.15 24.08
C GLN A 250 -26.22 -12.77 24.72
N THR A 251 -27.12 -11.97 24.16
CA THR A 251 -27.65 -10.80 24.86
C THR A 251 -28.51 -11.30 26.01
N ALA A 252 -27.92 -11.40 27.20
CA ALA A 252 -28.68 -11.41 28.44
C ALA A 252 -29.20 -9.99 28.67
N LEU A 253 -30.31 -9.64 28.00
CA LEU A 253 -31.13 -8.55 28.48
C LEU A 253 -31.84 -9.08 29.73
N ASP A 254 -31.46 -8.54 30.89
CA ASP A 254 -32.19 -8.70 32.14
C ASP A 254 -33.63 -8.20 31.95
N SER A 255 -34.51 -9.08 31.47
CA SER A 255 -35.93 -8.98 31.72
C SER A 255 -36.27 -10.00 32.79
N GLY A 256 -36.19 -9.55 34.05
CA GLY A 256 -37.05 -10.05 35.10
C GLY A 256 -38.50 -9.79 34.70
N LYS A 257 -39.03 -10.60 33.77
CA LYS A 257 -40.44 -10.81 33.43
C LYS A 257 -40.51 -11.89 32.35
N SER A 258 -40.94 -13.07 32.79
CA SER A 258 -41.32 -14.21 31.96
C SER A 258 -42.39 -13.81 30.94
N GLY A 259 -41.95 -13.46 29.74
CA GLY A 259 -42.78 -13.38 28.54
C GLY A 259 -42.06 -14.14 27.44
N LYS A 260 -42.76 -15.08 26.80
CA LYS A 260 -42.25 -15.80 25.63
C LYS A 260 -41.83 -14.79 24.56
N TYR A 261 -40.53 -14.68 24.31
CA TYR A 261 -39.98 -13.96 23.17
C TYR A 261 -39.23 -14.96 22.30
N ASP A 262 -39.94 -15.50 21.30
CA ASP A 262 -39.32 -16.13 20.14
C ASP A 262 -38.78 -15.02 19.24
N GLY A 263 -37.47 -15.01 19.00
CA GLY A 263 -36.82 -14.17 17.99
C GLY A 263 -36.14 -12.90 18.54
N PHE A 264 -34.97 -13.06 19.15
CA PHE A 264 -33.98 -11.96 19.22
C PHE A 264 -32.99 -12.10 18.05
N PRO A 265 -32.59 -10.99 17.39
CA PRO A 265 -31.50 -11.04 16.43
C PRO A 265 -30.20 -11.34 17.19
N VAL A 266 -29.57 -12.47 16.85
CA VAL A 266 -28.21 -12.75 17.32
C VAL A 266 -27.30 -11.69 16.73
N LEU A 267 -26.68 -10.88 17.59
CA LEU A 267 -25.67 -9.92 17.17
C LEU A 267 -24.36 -10.68 17.00
N TRP A 268 -23.88 -10.79 15.77
CA TRP A 268 -22.61 -11.44 15.46
C TRP A 268 -21.49 -10.41 15.53
N MET A 269 -20.43 -10.71 16.29
CA MET A 269 -19.21 -9.91 16.27
C MET A 269 -18.15 -10.68 15.49
N LEU A 270 -17.72 -10.08 14.38
CA LEU A 270 -16.58 -10.56 13.60
C LEU A 270 -15.32 -10.01 14.26
N ARG A 271 -14.49 -10.88 14.85
CA ARG A 271 -13.17 -10.47 15.34
C ARG A 271 -12.14 -10.83 14.30
N ILE A 272 -11.43 -9.81 13.84
CA ILE A 272 -10.38 -9.94 12.84
C ILE A 272 -9.05 -9.66 13.51
N PHE A 273 -8.13 -10.61 13.43
CA PHE A 273 -6.73 -10.43 13.81
C PHE A 273 -5.91 -10.38 12.53
N GLY A 274 -5.27 -9.24 12.28
CA GLY A 274 -4.31 -9.09 11.19
C GLY A 274 -2.91 -9.16 11.75
N ASP A 275 -2.16 -10.20 11.37
CA ASP A 275 -0.71 -10.20 11.51
C ASP A 275 -0.16 -9.82 10.13
N SER A 276 0.08 -8.52 9.93
CA SER A 276 1.07 -8.12 8.95
C SER A 276 2.40 -8.56 9.54
N TYR A 277 3.00 -9.62 9.01
CA TYR A 277 4.34 -10.04 9.44
C TYR A 277 5.29 -8.87 9.16
N PRO A 278 5.76 -8.12 10.19
CA PRO A 278 6.61 -6.97 9.93
C PRO A 278 7.99 -7.49 9.57
N ALA A 279 8.65 -6.80 8.65
CA ALA A 279 10.08 -6.57 8.86
C ALA A 279 10.21 -5.94 10.25
N SER A 280 11.00 -6.56 11.10
CA SER A 280 11.24 -6.20 12.50
C SER A 280 11.25 -4.68 12.69
N SER A 281 10.37 -4.17 13.55
CA SER A 281 10.47 -2.81 14.08
C SER A 281 11.69 -2.73 15.00
N SER A 282 12.87 -2.49 14.42
CA SER A 282 14.05 -2.08 15.20
C SER A 282 14.18 -0.56 15.20
N THR A 283 13.56 0.07 16.19
CA THR A 283 14.10 1.29 16.78
C THR A 283 15.43 0.92 17.46
N ALA A 284 16.56 1.15 16.79
CA ALA A 284 17.86 1.56 17.37
C ALA A 284 19.01 1.29 16.37
N CYS A 285 19.29 2.24 15.50
CA CYS A 285 20.62 2.36 14.92
C CYS A 285 21.45 3.26 15.86
N ALA A 286 21.94 2.69 16.97
CA ALA A 286 23.09 3.26 17.65
C ALA A 286 24.32 2.89 16.83
N ARG A 287 24.99 3.88 16.26
CA ARG A 287 26.28 3.71 15.58
C ARG A 287 27.29 3.07 16.55
N PRO A 288 28.18 2.17 16.08
CA PRO A 288 29.45 1.98 16.77
C PRO A 288 30.24 3.29 16.64
N ALA A 289 30.72 3.81 17.76
CA ALA A 289 31.69 4.90 17.77
C ALA A 289 32.97 4.44 17.02
N ALA A 290 33.56 5.38 16.28
CA ALA A 290 34.85 5.24 15.63
C ALA A 290 35.98 5.05 16.66
#